data_AF-A0A4R8MRY7-F1
#
_entry.id   AF-A0A4R8MRY7-F1
#
_cell.length_a   1.000
_cell.length_b   1.000
_cell.length_c   1.000
_cell.angle_alpha   90.00
_cell.angle_beta   90.00
_cell.angle_gamma   90.00
#
_symmetry.space_group_name_H-M   'P 1'
#
loop_
_entity.id
_entity.type
_entity.pdbx_description
1 polymer ?
#
loop_
_entity_poly.entity_id
_entity_poly.type
_entity_poly.pdbx_seq_one_letter_code
_entity_poly.pdbx_strand_id
1 'polypeptide(L)'
;MDFHTTKGSLIKIIGLDFSPQSKKLTATMKLFRILCIPVFLYFAYLQLNDPDPYLWFPIYAFVALIAFASLFYPVPKFVGWILIPIYLVLAGYYFAHSPYFGMEVEEVREFLGLLIACAAVALLVFKK
;
A
#
# COMPACT_ATOMS: atom_id res chain seq x y z
N MET A 1 24.80 -30.41 -8.71
CA MET A 1 24.19 -29.08 -8.91
C MET A 1 23.28 -28.84 -7.71
N ASP A 2 23.78 -28.11 -6.71
CA ASP A 2 23.16 -28.05 -5.39
C ASP A 2 21.90 -27.18 -5.37
N PHE A 3 20.74 -27.84 -5.32
CA PHE A 3 19.41 -27.22 -5.28
C PHE A 3 19.18 -26.32 -4.05
N HIS A 4 19.94 -26.51 -2.97
CA HIS A 4 19.82 -25.73 -1.73
C HIS A 4 20.35 -24.30 -1.86
N THR A 5 21.41 -24.08 -2.66
CA THR A 5 22.02 -22.75 -2.85
C THR A 5 21.17 -21.86 -3.75
N THR A 6 20.45 -22.47 -4.70
CA THR A 6 19.64 -21.75 -5.70
C THR A 6 18.37 -21.14 -5.10
N LYS A 7 17.67 -21.84 -4.19
CA LYS A 7 16.45 -21.32 -3.54
C LYS A 7 16.74 -20.06 -2.70
N GLY A 8 17.82 -20.06 -1.93
CA GLY A 8 18.22 -18.90 -1.12
C GLY A 8 18.61 -17.68 -1.96
N SER A 9 19.21 -17.90 -3.12
CA SER A 9 19.53 -16.83 -4.08
C SER A 9 18.27 -16.27 -4.75
N LEU A 10 17.35 -17.13 -5.17
CA LEU A 10 16.10 -16.71 -5.82
C LEU A 10 15.20 -15.88 -4.87
N ILE A 11 15.08 -16.30 -3.61
CA ILE A 11 14.31 -15.61 -2.57
C ILE A 11 14.87 -14.20 -2.28
N LYS A 12 16.21 -14.05 -2.31
CA LYS A 12 16.86 -12.73 -2.22
C LYS A 12 16.59 -11.86 -3.45
N ILE A 13 16.57 -12.44 -4.66
CA ILE A 13 16.32 -11.71 -5.92
C ILE A 13 14.91 -11.12 -5.95
N ILE A 14 13.89 -11.87 -5.50
CA ILE A 14 12.51 -11.40 -5.38
C ILE A 14 12.25 -10.57 -4.10
N GLY A 15 13.27 -10.40 -3.25
CA GLY A 15 13.19 -9.58 -2.04
C GLY A 15 12.18 -10.09 -1.00
N LEU A 16 11.88 -11.39 -1.02
CA LEU A 16 11.02 -12.05 -0.04
C LEU A 16 11.85 -12.39 1.21
N ASP A 17 11.94 -11.45 2.13
CA ASP A 17 12.58 -11.67 3.43
C ASP A 17 11.51 -11.75 4.52
N PHE A 18 11.25 -12.95 5.02
CA PHE A 18 10.32 -13.18 6.13
C PHE A 18 11.04 -13.27 7.48
N SER A 19 12.32 -12.90 7.56
CA SER A 19 12.99 -12.81 8.85
C SER A 19 12.31 -11.71 9.70
N PRO A 20 12.09 -11.96 11.00
CA PRO A 20 11.59 -10.93 11.90
C PRO A 20 12.47 -9.69 11.81
N GLN A 21 11.87 -8.50 11.91
CA GLN A 21 12.65 -7.27 11.85
C GLN A 21 13.73 -7.26 12.94
N SER A 22 15.00 -7.43 12.54
CA SER A 22 16.16 -7.35 13.43
C SER A 22 16.56 -5.91 13.74
N LYS A 23 16.23 -4.98 12.84
CA LYS A 23 16.47 -3.55 13.01
C LYS A 23 15.29 -2.90 13.76
N LYS A 24 15.57 -2.17 14.83
CA LYS A 24 14.54 -1.35 15.50
C LYS A 24 14.05 -0.25 14.56
N LEU A 25 12.73 -0.17 14.43
CA LEU A 25 12.04 0.90 13.72
C LEU A 25 12.18 2.23 14.49
N THR A 26 12.32 3.34 13.78
CA THR A 26 12.33 4.66 14.44
C THR A 26 10.96 4.94 15.08
N ALA A 27 10.92 5.71 16.16
CA ALA A 27 9.66 6.02 16.87
C ALA A 27 8.62 6.65 15.94
N THR A 28 9.05 7.57 15.07
CA THR A 28 8.20 8.22 14.06
C THR A 28 7.62 7.22 13.06
N MET A 29 8.42 6.31 12.54
CA MET A 29 7.93 5.30 11.59
C MET A 29 7.02 4.27 12.25
N LYS A 30 7.25 3.96 13.53
CA LYS A 30 6.35 3.09 14.30
C LYS A 30 4.99 3.75 14.50
N LEU A 31 5.00 5.02 14.88
CA LEU A 31 3.77 5.81 15.02
C LEU A 31 3.01 5.89 13.69
N PHE A 32 3.70 6.19 12.59
CA PHE A 32 3.09 6.23 11.26
C PHE A 32 2.40 4.91 10.90
N ARG A 33 3.08 3.77 11.06
CA ARG A 33 2.51 2.44 10.78
C ARG A 33 1.29 2.15 11.65
N ILE A 34 1.35 2.49 12.93
CA ILE A 34 0.23 2.31 13.87
C ILE A 34 -0.96 3.18 13.46
N LEU A 35 -0.75 4.44 13.07
CA LEU A 35 -1.81 5.36 12.66
C LEU A 35 -2.43 4.98 11.32
N CYS A 36 -1.64 4.44 10.38
CA CYS A 36 -2.16 3.99 9.09
C CYS A 36 -3.24 2.91 9.25
N ILE A 37 -3.15 2.03 10.25
CA ILE A 37 -4.09 0.93 10.42
C ILE A 37 -5.54 1.44 10.63
N PRO A 38 -5.88 2.18 11.70
CA PRO A 38 -7.24 2.64 11.91
C PRO A 38 -7.70 3.64 10.84
N VAL A 39 -6.79 4.46 10.30
CA VAL A 39 -7.13 5.44 9.24
C VAL A 39 -7.56 4.73 7.97
N PHE A 40 -6.79 3.76 7.48
CA PHE A 40 -7.13 3.04 6.25
C PHE A 40 -8.29 2.05 6.46
N LEU A 41 -8.46 1.49 7.66
CA LEU A 41 -9.68 0.74 7.98
C LEU A 41 -10.92 1.64 7.96
N TYR A 42 -10.81 2.86 8.47
CA TYR A 42 -11.89 3.84 8.41
C TYR A 42 -12.21 4.23 6.96
N PHE A 43 -11.19 4.47 6.12
CA PHE A 43 -11.40 4.71 4.69
C PHE A 43 -12.07 3.52 4.00
N ALA A 44 -11.60 2.29 4.26
CA ALA A 44 -12.24 1.08 3.72
C ALA A 44 -13.71 0.99 4.13
N TYR A 45 -14.04 1.27 5.39
CA TYR A 45 -15.42 1.29 5.88
C TYR A 45 -16.27 2.35 5.16
N LEU A 46 -15.75 3.56 4.95
CA LEU A 46 -16.48 4.61 4.23
C LEU A 46 -16.77 4.21 2.77
N GLN A 47 -15.85 3.51 2.12
CA GLN A 47 -16.01 3.05 0.73
C GLN A 47 -17.05 1.95 0.55
N LEU A 48 -17.61 1.39 1.63
CA LEU A 48 -18.80 0.54 1.53
C LEU A 48 -20.04 1.33 1.04
N ASN A 49 -20.02 2.66 1.12
CA ASN A 49 -21.08 3.54 0.62
C ASN A 49 -20.81 4.07 -0.80
N ASP A 50 -19.66 3.71 -1.39
CA ASP A 50 -19.25 4.15 -2.71
C ASP A 50 -20.03 3.38 -3.81
N PRO A 51 -20.25 3.95 -5.01
CA PRO A 51 -20.85 3.24 -6.14
C PRO A 51 -20.12 1.95 -6.56
N ASP A 52 -18.79 1.88 -6.40
CA ASP A 52 -17.99 0.65 -6.62
C ASP A 52 -17.23 0.21 -5.35
N PRO A 53 -17.94 -0.35 -4.35
CA PRO A 53 -17.30 -0.77 -3.12
C PRO A 53 -16.36 -1.95 -3.34
N TYR A 54 -16.53 -2.73 -4.41
CA TYR A 54 -15.73 -3.92 -4.69
C TYR A 54 -14.31 -3.57 -5.15
N LEU A 55 -14.11 -2.42 -5.77
CA LEU A 55 -12.78 -1.92 -6.08
C LEU A 55 -12.16 -1.19 -4.87
N TRP A 56 -12.94 -0.28 -4.27
CA TRP A 56 -12.40 0.67 -3.31
C TRP A 56 -12.15 0.06 -1.93
N PHE A 57 -13.08 -0.73 -1.40
CA PHE A 57 -12.89 -1.37 -0.09
C PHE A 57 -11.59 -2.21 -0.05
N PRO A 58 -11.31 -3.10 -1.02
CA PRO A 58 -10.09 -3.89 -1.00
C PRO A 58 -8.81 -3.05 -1.09
N ILE A 59 -8.80 -1.95 -1.86
CA ILE A 59 -7.62 -1.07 -1.96
C ILE A 59 -7.24 -0.54 -0.58
N TYR A 60 -8.17 0.08 0.15
CA TYR A 60 -7.87 0.65 1.46
C TYR A 60 -7.63 -0.43 2.53
N ALA A 61 -8.40 -1.52 2.50
CA ALA A 61 -8.21 -2.65 3.42
C ALA A 61 -6.81 -3.29 3.25
N PHE A 62 -6.31 -3.40 2.01
CA PHE A 62 -5.00 -3.95 1.75
C PHE A 62 -3.88 -3.04 2.27
N VAL A 63 -4.02 -1.71 2.17
CA VAL A 63 -3.05 -0.78 2.75
C VAL A 63 -3.02 -0.90 4.28
N ALA A 64 -4.19 -1.05 4.94
CA ALA A 64 -4.25 -1.31 6.37
C ALA A 64 -3.55 -2.63 6.76
N LEU A 65 -3.76 -3.70 5.97
CA LEU A 65 -3.10 -4.98 6.18
C LEU A 65 -1.57 -4.88 6.01
N ILE A 66 -1.11 -4.16 4.99
CA ILE A 66 0.33 -3.87 4.81
C ILE A 66 0.84 -3.13 6.04
N ALA A 67 0.16 -2.09 6.50
CA ALA A 67 0.58 -1.32 7.68
C ALA A 67 0.71 -2.21 8.92
N PHE A 68 -0.28 -3.07 9.18
CA PHE A 68 -0.25 -4.05 10.27
C PHE A 68 0.89 -5.05 10.15
N ALA A 69 1.03 -5.73 9.00
CA ALA A 69 2.10 -6.70 8.76
C ALA A 69 3.48 -6.05 8.92
N SER A 70 3.60 -4.80 8.49
CA SER A 70 4.84 -4.02 8.54
C SER A 70 5.34 -3.72 9.96
N LEU A 71 4.51 -3.90 10.99
CA LEU A 71 4.92 -3.77 12.40
C LEU A 71 5.77 -4.95 12.88
N PHE A 72 5.60 -6.13 12.26
CA PHE A 72 6.22 -7.38 12.70
C PHE A 72 7.29 -7.84 11.71
N TYR A 73 7.02 -7.69 10.42
CA TYR A 73 7.88 -8.16 9.34
C TYR A 73 8.19 -7.04 8.35
N PRO A 74 9.36 -7.04 7.71
CA PRO A 74 9.62 -6.14 6.61
C PRO A 74 8.68 -6.50 5.44
N VAL A 75 8.00 -5.51 4.87
CA VAL A 75 7.16 -5.74 3.70
C VAL A 75 8.06 -5.95 2.48
N PRO A 76 7.87 -7.03 1.70
CA PRO A 76 8.68 -7.28 0.51
C PRO A 76 8.61 -6.14 -0.49
N LYS A 77 9.75 -5.73 -1.05
CA LYS A 77 9.81 -4.56 -1.95
C LYS A 77 8.96 -4.71 -3.21
N PHE A 78 8.77 -5.94 -3.70
CA PHE A 78 7.95 -6.19 -4.89
C PHE A 78 6.49 -5.74 -4.67
N VAL A 79 5.98 -5.75 -3.43
CA VAL A 79 4.65 -5.23 -3.11
C VAL A 79 4.55 -3.76 -3.50
N GLY A 80 5.54 -2.95 -3.13
CA GLY A 80 5.62 -1.55 -3.56
C GLY A 80 5.79 -1.41 -5.07
N TRP A 81 6.68 -2.20 -5.68
CA TRP A 81 6.92 -2.16 -7.13
C TRP A 81 5.71 -2.55 -7.98
N ILE A 82 4.76 -3.33 -7.44
CA ILE A 82 3.53 -3.71 -8.13
C ILE A 82 2.41 -2.71 -7.84
N LEU A 83 2.13 -2.42 -6.56
CA LEU A 83 0.97 -1.61 -6.18
C LEU A 83 1.12 -0.15 -6.59
N ILE A 84 2.31 0.45 -6.46
CA ILE A 84 2.51 1.86 -6.75
C ILE A 84 2.21 2.17 -8.22
N PRO A 85 2.75 1.43 -9.22
CA PRO A 85 2.37 1.64 -10.61
C PRO A 85 0.87 1.43 -10.87
N ILE A 86 0.26 0.41 -10.27
CA ILE A 86 -1.18 0.16 -10.43
C ILE A 86 -1.99 1.37 -9.93
N TYR A 87 -1.69 1.86 -8.72
CA TYR A 87 -2.39 3.01 -8.16
C TYR A 87 -2.15 4.28 -8.95
N LEU A 88 -0.94 4.51 -9.47
CA LEU A 88 -0.63 5.68 -10.30
C LEU A 88 -1.33 5.62 -11.67
N VAL A 89 -1.42 4.45 -12.29
CA VAL A 89 -2.17 4.26 -13.54
C VAL A 89 -3.65 4.49 -13.33
N LEU A 90 -4.23 3.93 -12.27
CA LEU A 90 -5.63 4.17 -11.90
C LEU A 90 -5.86 5.66 -11.57
N ALA A 91 -4.95 6.29 -10.84
CA ALA A 91 -5.04 7.72 -10.53
C ALA A 91 -5.04 8.56 -11.82
N GLY A 92 -4.14 8.26 -12.76
CA GLY A 92 -4.12 8.90 -14.08
C GLY A 92 -5.41 8.69 -14.86
N TYR A 93 -6.00 7.49 -14.78
CA TYR A 93 -7.29 7.17 -15.41
C TYR A 93 -8.42 8.06 -14.85
N TYR A 94 -8.60 8.10 -13.53
CA TYR A 94 -9.64 8.91 -12.90
C TYR A 94 -9.42 10.41 -13.10
N PHE A 95 -8.17 10.88 -13.03
CA PHE A 95 -7.85 12.27 -13.35
C PHE A 95 -8.22 12.63 -14.79
N ALA A 96 -7.94 11.76 -15.77
CA ALA A 96 -8.27 12.00 -17.17
C ALA A 96 -9.78 11.96 -17.47
N HIS A 97 -10.56 11.23 -16.66
CA HIS A 97 -12.02 11.17 -16.78
C HIS A 97 -12.74 12.23 -15.95
N SER A 98 -12.04 12.91 -15.04
CA SER A 98 -12.63 13.98 -14.26
C SER A 98 -13.03 15.16 -15.17
N PRO A 99 -14.30 15.60 -15.15
CA PRO A 99 -14.76 16.70 -16.02
C PRO A 99 -14.12 18.04 -15.64
N TYR A 100 -13.82 18.22 -14.36
CA TYR A 100 -13.10 19.34 -13.78
C TYR A 100 -12.57 18.93 -12.40
N PHE A 101 -11.68 19.76 -11.83
CA PHE A 101 -11.08 19.48 -10.54
C PHE A 101 -11.93 20.08 -9.40
N GLY A 102 -12.77 19.26 -8.76
CA GLY A 102 -13.59 19.61 -7.59
C GLY A 102 -13.81 18.41 -6.66
N MET A 103 -13.92 18.63 -5.35
CA MET A 103 -14.05 17.52 -4.36
C MET A 103 -15.42 16.85 -4.39
N GLU A 104 -16.42 17.54 -4.92
CA GLU A 104 -17.75 17.03 -5.23
C GLU A 104 -17.71 15.97 -6.35
N VAL A 105 -16.70 16.04 -7.23
CA VAL A 105 -16.47 15.09 -8.32
C VAL A 105 -15.90 13.79 -7.75
N GLU A 106 -16.54 12.67 -8.06
CA GLU A 106 -16.18 11.35 -7.54
C GLU A 106 -14.78 10.94 -7.98
N GLU A 107 -14.50 11.13 -9.27
CA GLU A 107 -13.24 10.79 -9.91
C GLU A 107 -12.06 11.56 -9.28
N VAL A 108 -12.29 12.78 -8.81
CA VAL A 108 -11.26 13.58 -8.11
C VAL A 108 -10.99 13.02 -6.72
N ARG A 109 -12.02 12.57 -5.98
CA ARG A 109 -11.83 11.92 -4.68
C ARG A 109 -11.10 10.59 -4.83
N GLU A 110 -11.47 9.80 -5.83
CA GLU A 110 -10.84 8.52 -6.18
C GLU A 110 -9.37 8.71 -6.57
N PHE A 111 -9.08 9.71 -7.43
CA PHE A 111 -7.73 10.13 -7.79
C PHE A 111 -6.88 10.48 -6.56
N LEU A 112 -7.38 11.38 -5.69
CA LEU A 112 -6.65 11.80 -4.50
C LEU A 112 -6.47 10.65 -3.50
N GLY A 113 -7.49 9.81 -3.35
CA GLY A 113 -7.45 8.60 -2.53
C GLY A 113 -6.36 7.64 -2.95
N LEU A 114 -6.21 7.40 -4.26
CA LEU A 114 -5.14 6.57 -4.83
C LEU A 114 -3.75 7.16 -4.60
N LEU A 115 -3.60 8.50 -4.68
CA LEU A 115 -2.33 9.16 -4.37
C LEU A 115 -1.95 9.00 -2.90
N ILE A 116 -2.93 9.11 -1.99
CA ILE A 116 -2.72 8.88 -0.55
C ILE A 116 -2.32 7.42 -0.30
N ALA A 117 -3.02 6.46 -0.92
CA ALA A 117 -2.69 5.04 -0.82
C ALA A 117 -1.27 4.75 -1.36
N CYS A 118 -0.90 5.34 -2.49
CA CYS A 118 0.43 5.24 -3.09
C CYS A 118 1.53 5.76 -2.14
N ALA A 119 1.35 6.95 -1.57
CA ALA A 119 2.30 7.52 -0.62
C ALA A 119 2.43 6.65 0.65
N ALA A 120 1.31 6.13 1.16
CA ALA A 120 1.31 5.22 2.30
C ALA A 120 2.10 3.95 2.00
N VAL A 121 1.82 3.26 0.88
CA VAL A 121 2.55 2.06 0.46
C VAL A 121 4.05 2.35 0.32
N ALA A 122 4.43 3.46 -0.31
CA ALA A 122 5.83 3.82 -0.46
C ALA A 122 6.54 3.97 0.91
N LEU A 123 5.91 4.63 1.87
CA LEU A 123 6.45 4.81 3.22
C LEU A 123 6.47 3.50 4.02
N LEU A 124 5.47 2.64 3.87
CA LEU A 124 5.38 1.35 4.57
C LEU A 124 6.42 0.35 4.05
N VAL A 125 6.67 0.35 2.74
CA VAL A 125 7.55 -0.61 2.05
C VAL A 125 9.02 -0.17 2.07
N PHE A 126 9.31 1.08 1.71
CA PHE A 126 10.69 1.51 1.46
C PHE A 126 11.35 2.23 2.64
N LYS A 127 10.57 2.83 3.54
CA LYS A 127 11.10 3.59 4.67
C LYS A 127 11.10 2.75 5.96
N LYS A 128 12.26 2.64 6.60
CA LYS A 128 12.48 1.93 7.87
C LYS A 128 12.55 2.92 9.03
#